data_AF-R4MC28-F1
#
_entry.id   AF-R4MC28-F1
#
_cell.length_a   1.000
_cell.length_b   1.000
_cell.length_c   1.000
_cell.angle_alpha   90.00
_cell.angle_beta   90.00
_cell.angle_gamma   90.00
#
_symmetry.space_group_name_H-M   'P 1'
#
loop_
_entity.id
_entity.type
_entity.pdbx_description
1 polymer ?
#
loop_
_entity_poly.entity_id
_entity_poly.type
_entity_poly.pdbx_seq_one_letter_code
_entity_poly.pdbx_strand_id
1 'polypeptide(L)'
;MVLGQWSAVVGHQIAEHARPTALNDGVLSVIAESTAWATQLRIMQAQLLAKIAAAVGNDVVRSLKITGPAAPSWRKGPRHIAGRGPRDTYG
;
A
#
# COMPACT_ATOMS: atom_id res chain seq x y z
N MET A 1 12.21 -12.77 14.05
CA MET A 1 12.26 -13.70 12.89
C MET A 1 10.96 -13.54 12.09
N VAL A 2 10.95 -12.61 11.12
CA VAL A 2 9.88 -12.35 10.11
C VAL A 2 10.37 -11.25 9.15
N LEU A 3 11.23 -10.34 9.63
CA LEU A 3 11.87 -9.26 8.86
C LEU A 3 12.93 -9.73 7.85
N GLY A 4 13.51 -10.92 8.03
CA GLY A 4 14.60 -11.42 7.16
C GLY A 4 14.15 -11.89 5.77
N GLN A 5 12.87 -12.20 5.59
CA GLN A 5 12.34 -12.76 4.34
C GLN A 5 11.83 -11.69 3.37
N TRP A 6 11.61 -10.43 3.79
CA TRP A 6 11.05 -9.39 2.91
C TRP A 6 11.86 -9.25 1.61
N SER A 7 13.18 -9.08 1.71
CA SER A 7 14.05 -8.94 0.53
C SER A 7 14.09 -10.20 -0.36
N ALA A 8 13.85 -11.39 0.19
CA ALA A 8 13.76 -12.62 -0.59
C ALA A 8 12.44 -12.71 -1.37
N VAL A 9 11.36 -12.14 -0.81
CA VAL A 9 10.01 -12.17 -1.38
C VAL A 9 9.81 -11.09 -2.45
N VAL A 10 10.14 -9.84 -2.10
CA VAL A 10 9.92 -8.69 -2.99
C VAL A 10 11.11 -8.41 -3.90
N GLY A 11 12.27 -8.96 -3.57
CA GLY A 11 13.54 -8.70 -4.27
C GLY A 11 14.30 -7.51 -3.68
N HIS A 12 15.61 -7.48 -3.94
CA HIS A 12 16.54 -6.50 -3.37
C HIS A 12 16.11 -5.05 -3.66
N GLN A 13 15.79 -4.77 -4.93
CA GLN A 13 15.40 -3.43 -5.38
C GLN A 13 14.16 -2.90 -4.63
N ILE A 14 13.14 -3.73 -4.44
CA ILE A 14 11.95 -3.30 -3.69
C ILE A 14 12.27 -3.17 -2.20
N ALA A 15 13.09 -4.06 -1.64
CA ALA A 15 13.45 -4.00 -0.22
C ALA A 15 14.33 -2.78 0.14
N GLU A 16 15.15 -2.29 -0.79
CA GLU A 16 15.90 -1.04 -0.61
C GLU A 16 14.96 0.17 -0.56
N HIS A 17 14.00 0.23 -1.49
CA HIS A 17 13.14 1.39 -1.69
C HIS A 17 11.80 1.31 -0.93
N ALA A 18 11.47 0.17 -0.31
CA ALA A 18 10.22 -0.04 0.39
C ALA A 18 10.40 -0.95 1.59
N ARG A 19 9.93 -0.49 2.75
CA ARG A 19 10.11 -1.20 4.02
C ARG A 19 8.76 -1.52 4.67
N PRO A 20 8.54 -2.79 5.07
CA PRO A 20 7.36 -3.15 5.83
C PRO A 20 7.48 -2.54 7.23
N THR A 21 6.42 -1.89 7.70
CA THR A 21 6.40 -1.22 9.01
C THR A 21 5.57 -1.95 10.04
N ALA A 22 4.43 -2.50 9.63
CA ALA A 22 3.54 -3.23 10.50
C ALA A 22 2.72 -4.23 9.69
N LEU A 23 2.40 -5.36 10.32
CA LEU A 23 1.42 -6.31 9.83
C LEU A 23 0.33 -6.41 10.90
N ASN A 24 -0.90 -6.03 10.55
CA ASN A 24 -2.02 -6.08 11.47
C ASN A 24 -3.25 -6.65 10.76
N ASP A 25 -3.86 -7.68 11.32
CA ASP A 25 -5.10 -8.28 10.77
C ASP A 25 -4.97 -8.71 9.29
N GLY A 26 -3.81 -9.25 8.91
CA GLY A 26 -3.50 -9.58 7.51
C GLY A 26 -3.21 -8.37 6.61
N VAL A 27 -3.17 -7.15 7.14
CA VAL A 27 -2.83 -5.95 6.37
C VAL A 27 -1.37 -5.59 6.59
N LEU A 28 -0.56 -5.77 5.55
CA LEU A 28 0.86 -5.38 5.56
C LEU A 28 1.01 -3.91 5.15
N SER A 29 1.43 -3.09 6.10
CA SER A 29 1.80 -1.69 5.89
C SER A 29 3.23 -1.58 5.40
N VAL A 30 3.41 -0.90 4.28
CA VAL A 30 4.71 -0.67 3.62
C VAL A 30 4.89 0.82 3.39
N ILE A 31 6.06 1.33 3.75
CA ILE A 31 6.48 2.70 3.45
C ILE A 31 7.49 2.64 2.31
N ALA A 32 7.16 3.32 1.21
CA ALA A 32 8.10 3.57 0.13
C ALA A 32 8.99 4.78 0.44
N GLU A 33 10.20 4.83 -0.12
CA GLU A 33 11.11 5.96 0.04
C GLU A 33 10.73 7.19 -0.77
N SER A 34 9.94 6.99 -1.84
CA SER A 34 9.63 8.00 -2.84
C SER A 34 8.19 7.85 -3.34
N THR A 35 7.58 8.97 -3.74
CA THR A 35 6.23 8.96 -4.34
C THR A 35 6.19 8.16 -5.65
N ALA A 36 7.26 8.23 -6.46
CA ALA A 36 7.38 7.45 -7.69
C ALA A 36 7.36 5.93 -7.40
N TRP A 37 8.16 5.49 -6.41
CA TRP A 37 8.18 4.12 -5.93
C TRP A 37 6.83 3.67 -5.37
N ALA A 38 6.15 4.52 -4.59
CA ALA A 38 4.81 4.21 -4.09
C ALA A 38 3.81 3.94 -5.22
N THR A 39 3.84 4.74 -6.28
CA THR A 39 3.01 4.53 -7.47
C THR A 39 3.36 3.22 -8.17
N GLN A 40 4.66 2.95 -8.38
CA GLN A 40 5.11 1.70 -9.00
C GLN A 40 4.65 0.48 -8.21
N LEU A 41 4.79 0.51 -6.88
CA LEU A 41 4.34 -0.56 -5.99
C LEU A 41 2.83 -0.76 -6.04
N ARG A 42 2.05 0.33 -6.18
CA ARG A 42 0.59 0.25 -6.34
C ARG A 42 0.19 -0.43 -7.64
N ILE A 43 0.89 -0.14 -8.74
CA ILE A 43 0.66 -0.78 -10.04
C ILE A 43 0.90 -2.29 -9.92
N MET A 44 1.99 -2.70 -9.26
CA MET A 44 2.32 -4.12 -9.05
C MET A 44 1.78 -4.70 -7.72
N GLN A 45 0.83 -4.04 -7.07
CA GLN A 45 0.37 -4.40 -5.72
C GLN A 45 -0.22 -5.81 -5.69
N ALA A 46 -1.04 -6.16 -6.69
CA ALA A 46 -1.66 -7.48 -6.77
C ALA A 46 -0.61 -8.59 -6.92
N GLN A 47 0.40 -8.39 -7.77
CA GLN A 47 1.50 -9.33 -7.95
C GLN A 47 2.35 -9.45 -6.69
N LEU A 48 2.62 -8.33 -6.03
CA LEU A 48 3.40 -8.28 -4.79
C LEU A 48 2.67 -9.00 -3.66
N LEU A 49 1.37 -8.76 -3.52
CA LEU A 49 0.52 -9.44 -2.55
C LEU A 49 0.54 -10.97 -2.77
N ALA A 50 0.40 -11.44 -4.01
CA ALA A 50 0.45 -12.86 -4.32
C ALA A 50 1.81 -13.49 -3.95
N LYS A 51 2.92 -12.81 -4.27
CA LYS A 51 4.26 -13.26 -3.89
C LYS A 51 4.45 -13.32 -2.38
N ILE A 52 3.98 -12.30 -1.67
CA ILE A 52 4.06 -12.22 -0.20
C ILE A 52 3.19 -13.30 0.44
N ALA A 53 1.96 -13.48 -0.01
CA ALA A 53 1.06 -14.53 0.46
C ALA A 53 1.66 -15.93 0.21
N ALA A 54 2.31 -16.16 -0.93
CA ALA A 54 2.97 -17.44 -1.22
C ALA A 54 4.17 -17.72 -0.31
N ALA A 55 4.93 -16.69 0.07
CA ALA A 55 6.15 -16.86 0.85
C ALA A 55 5.94 -16.85 2.36
N VAL A 56 5.02 -16.02 2.86
CA VAL A 56 4.74 -15.87 4.30
C VAL A 56 3.56 -16.75 4.73
N GLY A 57 2.74 -17.19 3.78
CA GLY A 57 1.51 -17.96 4.00
C GLY A 57 0.27 -17.09 3.71
N ASN A 58 -0.71 -17.68 3.02
CA ASN A 58 -1.90 -16.97 2.54
C ASN A 58 -2.78 -16.42 3.68
N ASP A 59 -2.61 -16.94 4.90
CA ASP A 59 -3.33 -16.49 6.10
C ASP A 59 -2.65 -15.28 6.78
N VAL A 60 -1.38 -15.03 6.47
CA VAL A 60 -0.58 -14.00 7.15
C VAL A 60 -0.72 -12.63 6.50
N VAL A 61 -0.82 -12.55 5.17
CA VAL A 61 -0.99 -11.28 4.45
C VAL A 61 -2.13 -11.39 3.44
N ARG A 62 -3.20 -10.66 3.71
CA ARG A 62 -4.43 -10.59 2.91
C ARG A 62 -4.57 -9.28 2.15
N SER A 63 -3.86 -8.23 2.56
CA SER A 63 -3.90 -6.93 1.90
C SER A 63 -2.60 -6.16 2.07
N LEU A 64 -2.27 -5.33 1.08
CA LEU A 64 -1.13 -4.41 1.15
C LEU A 64 -1.61 -2.97 1.29
N LYS A 65 -1.01 -2.25 2.25
CA LYS A 65 -1.20 -0.82 2.43
C LYS A 65 0.11 -0.11 2.12
N ILE A 66 0.19 0.47 0.93
CA ILE A 66 1.37 1.19 0.45
C ILE A 66 1.21 2.67 0.72
N THR A 67 2.11 3.19 1.56
CA THR A 67 2.22 4.60 1.89
C THR A 67 3.50 5.15 1.25
N GLY A 68 3.44 6.35 0.65
CA GLY A 68 4.65 7.03 0.20
C GLY A 68 5.56 7.40 1.39
N PRO A 69 6.77 7.92 1.11
CA PRO A 69 7.57 8.56 2.17
C PRO A 69 6.68 9.62 2.77
N ALA A 70 6.71 9.79 4.09
CA ALA A 70 5.82 10.71 4.80
C ALA A 70 5.70 12.03 4.03
N ALA A 71 4.66 12.13 3.19
CA ALA A 71 4.40 13.34 2.47
C ALA A 71 3.96 14.28 3.59
N PRO A 72 4.49 15.51 3.68
CA PRO A 72 3.84 16.50 4.52
C PRO A 72 2.37 16.45 4.11
N SER A 73 1.49 16.15 5.08
CA SER A 73 0.07 15.95 4.85
C SER A 73 -0.48 17.19 4.17
N TRP A 74 -0.45 17.24 2.84
CA TRP A 74 -1.31 18.14 2.11
C TRP A 74 -2.67 17.49 2.22
N ARG A 75 -3.36 17.80 3.31
CA ARG A 75 -4.81 17.95 3.31
C ARG A 75 -5.13 18.91 2.16
N LYS A 76 -5.19 18.39 0.93
CA LYS A 76 -5.79 18.99 -0.24
C LYS A 76 -7.14 18.27 -0.38
N GLY A 77 -8.20 18.72 0.27
CA GLY A 77 -8.35 19.90 1.11
C GLY A 77 -9.77 20.09 1.62
N PRO A 78 -10.05 21.19 2.33
CA PRO A 78 -11.41 21.62 2.64
C PRO A 78 -12.02 22.42 1.47
N ARG A 79 -11.92 21.91 0.24
CA ARG A 79 -12.72 22.39 -0.90
C ARG A 79 -13.56 21.25 -1.46
N HIS A 80 -14.30 20.61 -0.56
CA HIS A 80 -15.57 20.01 -0.96
C HIS A 80 -16.52 21.17 -1.19
N ILE A 81 -16.64 21.62 -2.44
CA ILE A 81 -17.72 22.51 -2.84
C ILE A 81 -18.99 21.67 -2.70
N ALA A 82 -19.80 21.93 -1.67
CA ALA A 82 -21.18 21.47 -1.62
C ALA A 82 -21.91 22.12 -2.79
N GLY A 83 -22.00 21.41 -3.91
CA GLY A 83 -22.40 22.01 -5.18
C GLY A 83 -22.81 20.98 -6.23
N ARG A 84 -23.72 20.07 -5.87
CA ARG A 84 -24.65 19.52 -6.85
C ARG A 84 -25.98 19.26 -6.15
N GLY A 85 -26.97 20.08 -6.50
CA GLY A 85 -28.36 19.93 -6.06
C GLY A 85 -28.96 18.59 -6.50
N PRO A 86 -30.14 18.24 -5.98
CA PRO A 86 -30.68 16.90 -6.07
C PRO A 86 -31.11 16.62 -7.51
N ARG A 87 -30.55 15.59 -8.13
CA ARG A 87 -31.17 14.97 -9.31
C ARG A 87 -31.09 13.45 -9.16
N ASP A 88 -32.27 12.94 -8.83
CA ASP A 88 -32.77 11.60 -9.04
C ASP A 88 -32.07 10.45 -8.32
N THR A 89 -32.76 9.95 -7.29
CA THR A 89 -32.56 8.61 -6.73
C THR A 89 -33.84 7.83 -7.05
N TYR A 90 -33.67 6.74 -7.81
CA TYR A 90 -34.60 5.68 -8.20
C TYR A 90 -35.63 5.96 -9.31
N GLY A 91 -35.40 5.27 -10.43
CA GLY A 91 -36.31 5.05 -11.55
C GLY A 91 -35.65 4.19 -12.62
#